data_AF-A0AA39L499-F1
#
_entry.id   AF-A0AA39L499-F1
#
_cell.length_a   1.000
_cell.length_b   1.000
_cell.length_c   1.000
_cell.angle_alpha   90.00
_cell.angle_beta   90.00
_cell.angle_gamma   90.00
#
_symmetry.space_group_name_H-M   'P 1'
#
loop_
_entity.id
_entity.type
_entity.pdbx_description
1 polymer ?
#
loop_
_entity_poly.entity_id
_entity_poly.type
_entity_poly.pdbx_seq_one_letter_code
_entity_poly.pdbx_strand_id
1 'polypeptide(L)'
;MYSGAQISLYPMADNFVQIILGSLSALDPYRPRFRIETDDLSTLIVGAPQDLFPAMRDLHVAASRNSVHCVLHATISRGCPGEQPSSAICTPIAGGRGHGSTAPIPARVEEALANVASAPELGQVVAAQFSLYPLGGGGSGHHHMDEIYGCIDFLKRSGCFGRAKNFCTTLRGDAGLVFATLAEAFLRFGSPDGHLAIDLTVSANSPSKVDA
;
A
#
# COMPACT_ATOMS: atom_id res chain seq x y z
N MET A 1 -4.28 12.71 9.97
CA MET A 1 -5.23 11.87 9.21
C MET A 1 -4.78 10.43 9.39
N TYR A 2 -5.68 9.54 9.78
CA TYR A 2 -5.40 8.11 9.81
C TYR A 2 -5.77 7.49 8.45
N SER A 3 -5.07 6.42 8.10
CA SER A 3 -5.36 5.58 6.94
C SER A 3 -5.61 4.16 7.42
N GLY A 4 -6.45 3.44 6.69
CA GLY A 4 -6.81 2.06 6.98
C GLY A 4 -6.39 1.11 5.88
N ALA A 5 -6.10 -0.13 6.25
CA ALA A 5 -5.98 -1.24 5.33
C ALA A 5 -6.73 -2.46 5.88
N GLN A 6 -7.58 -3.06 5.05
CA GLN A 6 -8.11 -4.39 5.28
C GLN A 6 -7.20 -5.39 4.57
N ILE A 7 -6.58 -6.29 5.33
CA ILE A 7 -5.52 -7.18 4.84
C ILE A 7 -5.94 -8.64 5.00
N SER A 8 -5.81 -9.42 3.92
CA SER A 8 -5.98 -10.87 3.95
C SER A 8 -4.69 -11.56 3.49
N LEU A 9 -4.30 -12.62 4.19
CA LEU A 9 -3.15 -13.46 3.85
C LEU A 9 -3.63 -14.83 3.37
N TYR A 10 -3.06 -15.29 2.27
CA TYR A 10 -3.34 -16.59 1.67
C TYR A 10 -2.02 -17.36 1.49
N PRO A 11 -1.58 -18.12 2.51
CA PRO A 11 -0.50 -19.08 2.35
C PRO A 11 -1.03 -20.33 1.64
N MET A 12 -0.40 -20.74 0.55
CA MET A 12 -0.73 -21.98 -0.17
C MET A 12 0.02 -23.16 0.49
N ALA A 13 -0.34 -23.47 1.74
CA ALA A 13 0.26 -24.54 2.53
C ALA A 13 -0.72 -25.15 3.54
N ASP A 14 -0.58 -26.44 3.85
CA ASP A 14 -1.47 -27.15 4.78
C ASP A 14 -1.42 -26.57 6.21
N ASN A 15 -0.29 -25.99 6.60
CA ASN A 15 -0.10 -25.32 7.88
C ASN A 15 -0.47 -23.82 7.85
N PHE A 16 -1.36 -23.40 6.94
CA PHE A 16 -1.74 -21.99 6.74
C PHE A 16 -2.16 -21.27 8.04
N VAL A 17 -2.86 -21.95 8.96
CA VAL A 17 -3.26 -21.39 10.27
C VAL A 17 -2.04 -20.92 11.06
N GLN A 18 -1.00 -21.76 11.14
CA GLN A 18 0.23 -21.44 11.87
C GLN A 18 0.98 -20.28 11.21
N ILE A 19 1.00 -20.24 9.88
CA ILE A 19 1.65 -19.16 9.12
C ILE A 19 0.93 -17.84 9.34
N ILE A 20 -0.40 -17.81 9.19
CA ILE A 20 -1.20 -16.60 9.35
C ILE A 20 -1.04 -16.07 10.78
N LEU A 21 -1.37 -16.90 11.79
CA LEU A 21 -1.32 -16.45 13.19
C LEU A 21 0.10 -16.13 13.65
N GLY A 22 1.10 -16.90 13.20
CA GLY A 22 2.51 -16.64 13.51
C GLY A 22 3.03 -15.34 12.91
N SER A 23 2.57 -14.98 11.71
CA SER A 23 2.97 -13.74 11.04
C SER A 23 2.40 -12.47 11.69
N LEU A 24 1.31 -12.56 12.44
CA LEU A 24 0.71 -11.39 13.12
C LEU A 24 1.65 -10.74 14.14
N SER A 25 2.62 -11.49 14.68
CA SER A 25 3.66 -10.95 15.57
C SER A 25 4.55 -9.89 14.87
N ALA A 26 4.62 -9.89 13.53
CA ALA A 26 5.30 -8.85 12.76
C ALA A 26 4.65 -7.47 12.93
N LEU A 27 3.40 -7.41 13.39
CA LEU A 27 2.69 -6.16 13.68
C LEU A 27 2.99 -5.61 15.09
N ASP A 28 3.67 -6.37 15.96
CA ASP A 28 3.94 -5.96 17.35
C ASP A 28 4.66 -4.60 17.48
N PRO A 29 5.68 -4.26 16.65
CA PRO A 29 6.32 -2.93 16.66
C PRO A 29 5.38 -1.76 16.30
N TYR A 30 4.22 -2.07 15.70
CA TYR A 30 3.24 -1.08 15.24
C TYR A 30 2.02 -1.00 16.16
N ARG A 31 1.75 -2.03 16.98
CA ARG A 31 0.60 -2.09 17.90
C ARG A 31 0.37 -0.84 18.75
N PRO A 32 1.39 -0.17 19.32
CA PRO A 32 1.16 1.04 20.11
C PRO A 32 0.59 2.21 19.30
N ARG A 33 0.77 2.20 17.98
CA ARG A 33 0.38 3.26 17.05
C ARG A 33 -0.84 2.90 16.21
N PHE A 34 -1.25 1.63 16.22
CA PHE A 34 -2.32 1.10 15.37
C PHE A 34 -3.50 0.58 16.18
N ARG A 35 -4.70 0.82 15.66
CA ARG A 35 -5.85 -0.03 15.97
C ARG A 35 -5.79 -1.24 15.04
N ILE A 36 -5.85 -2.43 15.60
CA ILE A 36 -5.77 -3.70 14.87
C ILE A 36 -6.95 -4.58 15.27
N GLU A 37 -7.72 -5.03 14.30
CA GLU A 37 -8.88 -5.91 14.50
C GLU A 37 -8.84 -7.04 13.48
N THR A 38 -9.03 -8.28 13.92
CA THR A 38 -9.01 -9.46 13.05
C THR A 38 -10.34 -10.17 13.15
N ASP A 39 -10.93 -10.47 12.00
CA ASP A 39 -12.12 -11.30 11.85
C ASP A 39 -11.80 -12.55 11.00
N ASP A 40 -12.83 -13.26 10.57
CA ASP A 40 -12.71 -14.49 9.77
C ASP A 40 -12.34 -14.23 8.30
N LEU A 41 -12.34 -12.97 7.85
CA LEU A 41 -12.02 -12.57 6.48
C LEU A 41 -10.68 -11.85 6.36
N SER A 42 -10.37 -10.97 7.32
CA SER A 42 -9.27 -10.02 7.20
C SER A 42 -8.75 -9.53 8.55
N THR A 43 -7.64 -8.80 8.49
CA THR A 43 -7.12 -7.99 9.59
C THR A 43 -7.15 -6.52 9.17
N LEU A 44 -7.92 -5.73 9.88
CA LEU A 44 -7.93 -4.28 9.82
C LEU A 44 -6.70 -3.74 10.55
N ILE A 45 -5.93 -2.88 9.89
CA ILE A 45 -4.98 -1.97 10.55
C ILE A 45 -5.35 -0.53 10.24
N VAL A 46 -5.37 0.31 11.28
CA VAL A 46 -5.65 1.74 11.17
C VAL A 46 -4.57 2.52 11.90
N GLY A 47 -3.95 3.47 11.20
CA GLY A 47 -2.78 4.16 11.72
C GLY A 47 -2.30 5.31 10.86
N ALA A 48 -1.11 5.81 11.19
CA ALA A 48 -0.45 6.82 10.39
C ALA A 48 -0.03 6.23 9.03
N PRO A 49 -0.25 6.94 7.91
CA PRO A 49 -0.07 6.35 6.58
C PRO A 49 1.37 5.94 6.27
N GLN A 50 2.36 6.61 6.87
CA GLN A 50 3.78 6.25 6.74
C GLN A 50 4.12 4.89 7.33
N ASP A 51 3.35 4.40 8.29
CA ASP A 51 3.59 3.12 8.96
C ASP A 51 2.79 1.97 8.31
N LEU A 52 1.76 2.29 7.52
CA LEU A 52 0.80 1.32 6.99
C LEU A 52 1.45 0.32 6.03
N PHE A 53 2.20 0.82 5.05
CA PHE A 53 2.90 -0.03 4.06
C PHE A 53 4.08 -0.80 4.68
N PRO A 54 4.92 -0.21 5.56
CA PRO A 54 5.89 -0.98 6.33
C PRO A 54 5.29 -2.13 7.14
N ALA A 55 4.14 -1.92 7.79
CA ALA A 55 3.47 -2.99 8.53
C ALA A 55 2.94 -4.11 7.62
N MET A 56 2.29 -3.76 6.49
CA MET A 56 1.86 -4.76 5.49
C MET A 56 3.05 -5.52 4.89
N ARG A 57 4.15 -4.84 4.63
CA ARG A 57 5.41 -5.44 4.15
C ARG A 57 5.93 -6.47 5.14
N ASP A 58 6.09 -6.07 6.41
CA ASP A 58 6.67 -6.94 7.43
C ASP A 58 5.78 -8.15 7.71
N LEU A 59 4.45 -7.94 7.71
CA LEU A 59 3.46 -9.02 7.79
C LEU A 59 3.60 -10.00 6.61
N HIS A 60 3.65 -9.49 5.38
CA HIS A 60 3.77 -10.34 4.18
C HIS A 60 5.09 -11.10 4.14
N VAL A 61 6.20 -10.43 4.43
CA VAL A 61 7.54 -11.03 4.47
C VAL A 61 7.61 -12.09 5.57
N ALA A 62 7.00 -11.86 6.73
CA ALA A 62 6.91 -12.87 7.79
C ALA A 62 6.09 -14.10 7.35
N ALA A 63 4.97 -13.89 6.67
CA ALA A 63 4.12 -14.96 6.16
C ALA A 63 4.75 -15.74 4.99
N SER A 64 5.63 -15.12 4.21
CA SER A 64 6.33 -15.77 3.09
C SER A 64 7.67 -16.40 3.48
N ARG A 65 8.03 -16.42 4.77
CA ARG A 65 9.24 -17.08 5.25
C ARG A 65 9.25 -18.56 4.87
N ASN A 66 10.45 -19.12 4.80
CA ASN A 66 10.68 -20.53 4.44
C ASN A 66 10.17 -20.91 3.03
N SER A 67 10.18 -19.95 2.11
CA SER A 67 9.81 -20.16 0.70
C SER A 67 8.35 -20.59 0.48
N VAL A 68 7.47 -20.37 1.45
CA VAL A 68 6.04 -20.65 1.27
C VAL A 68 5.44 -19.67 0.26
N HIS A 69 4.71 -20.18 -0.73
CA HIS A 69 3.90 -19.34 -1.63
C HIS A 69 2.82 -18.66 -0.79
N CYS A 70 2.91 -17.34 -0.69
CA CYS A 70 1.97 -16.54 0.08
C CYS A 70 1.50 -15.35 -0.76
N VAL A 71 0.22 -15.04 -0.65
CA VAL A 71 -0.39 -13.84 -1.23
C VAL A 71 -0.92 -12.95 -0.13
N LEU A 72 -0.58 -11.67 -0.16
CA LEU A 72 -1.27 -10.62 0.58
C LEU A 72 -2.24 -9.92 -0.38
N HIS A 73 -3.50 -9.83 0.00
CA HIS A 73 -4.47 -8.96 -0.66
C HIS A 73 -4.88 -7.86 0.32
N ALA A 74 -5.00 -6.62 -0.15
CA ALA A 74 -5.41 -5.52 0.70
C ALA A 74 -6.23 -4.47 -0.04
N THR A 75 -7.25 -3.96 0.65
CA THR A 75 -7.91 -2.70 0.29
C THR A 75 -7.42 -1.63 1.25
N ILE A 76 -6.78 -0.59 0.71
CA ILE A 76 -6.16 0.50 1.47
C ILE A 76 -6.93 1.77 1.19
N SER A 77 -7.22 2.58 2.22
CA SER A 77 -7.96 3.83 2.02
C SER A 77 -7.54 4.95 2.97
N ARG A 78 -7.66 6.19 2.49
CA ARG A 78 -7.61 7.43 3.29
C ARG A 78 -8.74 8.37 2.87
N GLY A 79 -9.26 9.15 3.83
CA GLY A 79 -10.25 10.20 3.55
C GLY A 79 -11.66 9.69 3.25
N CYS A 80 -12.02 8.53 3.78
CA CYS A 80 -13.39 8.00 3.62
C CYS A 80 -14.42 8.97 4.24
N PRO A 81 -15.44 9.44 3.46
CA PRO A 81 -16.38 10.48 3.89
C PRO A 81 -17.31 10.12 5.06
N GLY A 82 -17.37 8.87 5.50
CA GLY A 82 -18.19 8.50 6.62
C GLY A 82 -18.03 7.05 7.05
N GLU A 83 -17.56 6.86 8.28
CA GLU A 83 -18.17 5.87 9.16
C GLU A 83 -17.95 6.26 10.63
N GLN A 84 -19.09 6.43 11.32
CA GLN A 84 -19.29 6.74 12.74
C GLN A 84 -18.78 8.09 13.28
N PRO A 85 -19.63 8.89 13.98
CA PRO A 85 -19.24 10.11 14.67
C PRO A 85 -18.17 9.91 15.76
N SER A 86 -17.94 8.67 16.19
CA SER A 86 -16.96 8.29 17.21
C SER A 86 -15.62 7.82 16.64
N SER A 87 -15.49 7.69 15.31
CA SER A 87 -14.27 7.16 14.69
C SER A 87 -13.54 8.30 13.94
N ALA A 88 -12.59 8.94 14.62
CA ALA A 88 -11.67 9.94 14.04
C ALA A 88 -10.68 9.33 13.02
N ILE A 89 -11.03 8.18 12.46
CA ILE A 89 -10.18 7.24 11.72
C ILE A 89 -10.01 7.65 10.26
N CYS A 90 -10.99 8.33 9.68
CA CYS A 90 -10.97 8.68 8.27
C CYS A 90 -11.37 10.13 7.99
N THR A 91 -11.53 10.96 9.02
CA THR A 91 -11.94 12.36 8.83
C THR A 91 -10.81 13.15 8.15
N PRO A 92 -11.07 13.78 6.98
CA PRO A 92 -10.24 14.88 6.52
C PRO A 92 -10.22 15.94 7.61
N ILE A 93 -9.04 16.33 8.12
CA ILE A 93 -8.98 17.39 9.12
C ILE A 93 -9.42 18.67 8.40
N ALA A 94 -10.60 19.19 8.72
CA ALA A 94 -10.96 20.55 8.35
C ALA A 94 -9.88 21.50 8.93
N GLY A 95 -9.03 22.04 8.06
CA GLY A 95 -7.94 22.94 8.43
C GLY A 95 -6.59 22.30 8.78
N GLY A 96 -6.40 20.99 8.60
CA GLY A 96 -5.11 20.33 8.79
C GLY A 96 -4.44 20.03 7.46
N ARG A 97 -3.14 20.31 7.33
CA ARG A 97 -2.34 19.99 6.13
C ARG A 97 -2.54 18.52 5.75
N GLY A 98 -3.30 18.27 4.67
CA GLY A 98 -3.44 16.94 4.08
C GLY A 98 -2.06 16.34 3.77
N HIS A 99 -1.95 15.01 3.76
CA HIS A 99 -0.72 14.34 3.33
C HIS A 99 -0.51 14.40 1.81
N GLY A 100 -1.44 14.96 1.05
CA GLY A 100 -1.17 15.31 -0.34
C GLY A 100 -0.29 16.56 -0.39
N SER A 101 0.80 16.46 -1.15
CA SER A 101 1.66 17.60 -1.40
C SER A 101 0.99 18.52 -2.41
N THR A 102 0.89 19.82 -2.09
CA THR A 102 0.51 20.86 -3.05
C THR A 102 1.66 21.26 -3.97
N ALA A 103 2.83 20.60 -3.83
CA ALA A 103 3.96 20.85 -4.70
C ALA A 103 3.66 20.39 -6.14
N PRO A 104 4.34 20.97 -7.16
CA PRO A 104 4.21 20.52 -8.54
C PRO A 104 4.56 19.04 -8.68
N ILE A 105 3.85 18.35 -9.58
CA ILE A 105 4.03 16.91 -9.83
C ILE A 105 5.49 16.51 -10.05
N PRO A 106 6.32 17.21 -10.86
CA PRO A 106 7.72 16.82 -11.06
C PRO A 106 8.53 16.77 -9.76
N ALA A 107 8.33 17.73 -8.86
CA ALA A 107 9.02 17.76 -7.57
C ALA A 107 8.57 16.60 -6.67
N ARG A 108 7.27 16.25 -6.69
CA ARG A 108 6.72 15.09 -5.97
C ARG A 108 7.32 13.79 -6.48
N VAL A 109 7.50 13.65 -7.79
CA VAL A 109 8.13 12.47 -8.41
C VAL A 109 9.58 12.32 -7.93
N GLU A 110 10.39 13.37 -7.98
CA GLU A 110 11.79 13.29 -7.51
C GLU A 110 11.89 12.94 -6.01
N GLU A 111 11.05 13.54 -5.18
CA GLU A 111 11.01 13.25 -3.75
C GLU A 111 10.57 11.80 -3.48
N ALA A 112 9.59 11.30 -4.24
CA ALA A 112 9.14 9.91 -4.18
C ALA A 112 10.29 8.94 -4.53
N LEU A 113 11.04 9.24 -5.60
CA LEU A 113 12.17 8.41 -6.04
C LEU A 113 13.30 8.40 -5.00
N ALA A 114 13.61 9.54 -4.37
CA ALA A 114 14.61 9.62 -3.32
C ALA A 114 14.24 8.76 -2.10
N ASN A 115 12.97 8.79 -1.70
CA ASN A 115 12.47 7.95 -0.61
C ASN A 115 12.52 6.46 -0.95
N VAL A 116 12.08 6.08 -2.17
CA VAL A 116 12.14 4.69 -2.64
C VAL A 116 13.59 4.17 -2.68
N ALA A 117 14.55 5.01 -3.08
CA ALA A 117 15.96 4.64 -3.10
C ALA A 117 16.55 4.37 -1.70
N SER A 118 15.91 4.88 -0.64
CA SER A 118 16.31 4.63 0.76
C SER A 118 15.63 3.40 1.38
N ALA A 119 14.81 2.67 0.61
CA ALA A 119 14.09 1.52 1.11
C ALA A 119 15.05 0.40 1.59
N PRO A 120 14.74 -0.28 2.70
CA PRO A 120 15.56 -1.39 3.18
C PRO A 120 15.50 -2.57 2.22
N GLU A 121 16.62 -3.24 2.00
CA GLU A 121 16.66 -4.50 1.25
C GLU A 121 16.34 -5.67 2.18
N LEU A 122 15.31 -6.45 1.85
CA LEU A 122 14.83 -7.56 2.71
C LEU A 122 15.20 -8.95 2.19
N GLY A 123 15.68 -9.05 0.95
CA GLY A 123 16.01 -10.33 0.31
C GLY A 123 14.78 -11.16 -0.09
N GLN A 124 13.58 -10.57 -0.04
CA GLN A 124 12.33 -11.25 -0.39
C GLN A 124 11.77 -10.62 -1.68
N VAL A 125 11.97 -11.31 -2.81
CA VAL A 125 11.42 -10.86 -4.08
C VAL A 125 9.90 -11.11 -4.13
N VAL A 126 9.14 -10.07 -4.44
CA VAL A 126 7.69 -10.11 -4.58
C VAL A 126 7.25 -9.61 -5.96
N ALA A 127 6.08 -10.06 -6.39
CA ALA A 127 5.35 -9.47 -7.50
C ALA A 127 4.05 -8.88 -6.96
N ALA A 128 3.77 -7.63 -7.31
CA ALA A 128 2.55 -6.95 -6.93
C ALA A 128 1.74 -6.56 -8.16
N GLN A 129 0.44 -6.47 -8.00
CA GLN A 129 -0.44 -5.73 -8.87
C GLN A 129 -1.31 -4.81 -8.02
N PHE A 130 -1.53 -3.59 -8.47
CA PHE A 130 -2.37 -2.65 -7.76
C PHE A 130 -3.11 -1.71 -8.69
N SER A 131 -4.20 -1.17 -8.18
CA SER A 131 -5.04 -0.17 -8.82
C SER A 131 -5.25 0.98 -7.85
N LEU A 132 -5.09 2.21 -8.33
CA LEU A 132 -5.21 3.43 -7.54
C LEU A 132 -6.46 4.20 -7.98
N TYR A 133 -7.33 4.49 -7.02
CA TYR A 133 -8.63 5.12 -7.24
C TYR A 133 -8.70 6.44 -6.48
N PRO A 134 -8.40 7.58 -7.13
CA PRO A 134 -8.66 8.89 -6.55
C PRO A 134 -10.17 9.15 -6.60
N LEU A 135 -10.83 9.04 -5.46
CA LEU A 135 -12.27 9.18 -5.28
C LEU A 135 -12.59 10.60 -4.78
N GLY A 136 -13.53 11.27 -5.43
CA GLY A 136 -13.91 12.64 -5.08
C GLY A 136 -13.04 13.70 -5.76
N GLY A 137 -13.70 14.76 -6.24
CA GLY A 137 -13.13 15.78 -7.11
C GLY A 137 -14.21 16.34 -8.04
N GLY A 138 -15.29 16.88 -7.48
CA GLY A 138 -16.43 17.43 -8.22
C GLY A 138 -16.14 18.73 -9.00
N GLY A 139 -14.88 19.07 -9.24
CA GLY A 139 -14.48 20.28 -9.94
C GLY A 139 -13.27 20.02 -10.83
N SER A 140 -13.50 20.00 -12.15
CA SER A 140 -12.51 19.87 -13.24
C SER A 140 -11.81 18.51 -13.37
N GLY A 141 -12.31 17.67 -14.28
CA GLY A 141 -11.71 16.36 -14.62
C GLY A 141 -10.29 16.39 -15.21
N HIS A 142 -9.65 17.56 -15.33
CA HIS A 142 -8.28 17.71 -15.83
C HIS A 142 -7.24 17.42 -14.72
N HIS A 143 -7.43 17.92 -13.50
CA HIS A 143 -6.47 17.72 -12.40
C HIS A 143 -6.36 16.27 -11.91
N HIS A 144 -7.45 15.49 -12.04
CA HIS A 144 -7.45 14.08 -11.68
C HIS A 144 -6.52 13.24 -12.57
N MET A 145 -6.55 13.51 -13.88
CA MET A 145 -5.71 12.78 -14.83
C MET A 145 -4.24 13.15 -14.69
N ASP A 146 -3.92 14.41 -14.39
CA ASP A 146 -2.55 14.85 -14.13
C ASP A 146 -1.92 14.06 -12.96
N GLU A 147 -2.66 13.86 -11.87
CA GLU A 147 -2.22 13.05 -10.72
C GLU A 147 -1.94 11.59 -11.11
N ILE A 148 -2.80 11.00 -11.93
CA ILE A 148 -2.61 9.63 -12.44
C ILE A 148 -1.37 9.56 -13.34
N TYR A 149 -1.19 10.51 -14.26
CA TYR A 149 -0.02 10.52 -15.15
C TYR A 149 1.28 10.76 -14.37
N GLY A 150 1.28 11.64 -13.37
CA GLY A 150 2.39 11.84 -12.46
C GLY A 150 2.75 10.56 -11.70
N CYS A 151 1.74 9.85 -11.20
CA CYS A 151 1.95 8.56 -10.55
C CYS A 151 2.55 7.54 -11.53
N ILE A 152 2.07 7.48 -12.77
CA ILE A 152 2.60 6.57 -13.80
C ILE A 152 4.06 6.90 -14.12
N ASP A 153 4.44 8.17 -14.24
CA ASP A 153 5.83 8.58 -14.45
C ASP A 153 6.73 8.12 -13.31
N PHE A 154 6.32 8.39 -12.07
CA PHE A 154 7.00 7.90 -10.88
C PHE A 154 7.17 6.38 -10.89
N LEU A 155 6.09 5.63 -11.12
CA LEU A 155 6.12 4.16 -11.12
C LEU A 155 7.13 3.64 -12.15
N LYS A 156 7.12 4.17 -13.38
CA LYS A 156 8.07 3.76 -14.44
C LYS A 156 9.53 4.00 -14.06
N ARG A 157 9.79 4.98 -13.20
CA ARG A 157 11.13 5.39 -12.75
C ARG A 157 11.53 4.75 -11.42
N SER A 158 10.63 4.06 -10.71
CA SER A 158 10.86 3.54 -9.36
C SER A 158 11.84 2.35 -9.29
N GLY A 159 12.23 1.78 -10.43
CA GLY A 159 13.10 0.61 -10.50
C GLY A 159 12.40 -0.73 -10.26
N CYS A 160 11.11 -0.73 -9.92
CA CYS A 160 10.32 -1.96 -9.73
C CYS A 160 9.10 -2.05 -10.65
N PHE A 161 9.00 -1.20 -11.67
CA PHE A 161 7.90 -1.26 -12.64
C PHE A 161 7.96 -2.56 -13.45
N GLY A 162 6.84 -3.29 -13.47
CA GLY A 162 6.67 -4.43 -14.37
C GLY A 162 6.04 -3.98 -15.69
N ARG A 163 4.70 -3.95 -15.74
CA ARG A 163 3.92 -3.57 -16.92
C ARG A 163 2.56 -3.02 -16.51
N ALA A 164 1.95 -2.26 -17.42
CA ALA A 164 0.52 -2.00 -17.37
C ALA A 164 -0.25 -3.27 -17.82
N LYS A 165 -1.34 -3.59 -17.13
CA LYS A 165 -2.31 -4.62 -17.52
C LYS A 165 -3.69 -3.97 -17.56
N ASN A 166 -4.68 -4.69 -18.11
CA ASN A 166 -6.07 -4.26 -17.98
C ASN A 166 -6.38 -4.10 -16.49
N PHE A 167 -6.87 -2.91 -16.12
CA PHE A 167 -7.35 -2.52 -14.79
C PHE A 167 -6.28 -2.29 -13.70
N CYS A 168 -5.03 -2.72 -13.87
CA CYS A 168 -4.00 -2.61 -12.85
C CYS A 168 -2.59 -2.40 -13.40
N THR A 169 -1.67 -1.94 -12.54
CA THR A 169 -0.23 -1.89 -12.82
C THR A 169 0.50 -2.94 -12.01
N THR A 170 1.46 -3.64 -12.62
CA THR A 170 2.29 -4.62 -11.91
C THR A 170 3.62 -4.03 -11.49
N LEU A 171 4.08 -4.38 -10.29
CA LEU A 171 5.41 -4.10 -9.78
C LEU A 171 6.14 -5.41 -9.46
N ARG A 172 7.47 -5.44 -9.55
CA ARG A 172 8.29 -6.60 -9.19
C ARG A 172 9.64 -6.14 -8.68
N GLY A 173 10.12 -6.75 -7.59
CA GLY A 173 11.40 -6.40 -6.98
C GLY A 173 11.48 -6.92 -5.54
N ASP A 174 12.47 -6.45 -4.79
CA ASP A 174 12.53 -6.68 -3.34
C ASP A 174 11.29 -6.10 -2.63
N ALA A 175 10.81 -6.78 -1.59
CA ALA A 175 9.64 -6.35 -0.82
C ALA A 175 9.81 -4.94 -0.26
N GLY A 176 11.00 -4.54 0.20
CA GLY A 176 11.25 -3.18 0.66
C GLY A 176 11.00 -2.14 -0.42
N LEU A 177 11.60 -2.34 -1.60
CA LEU A 177 11.45 -1.46 -2.76
C LEU A 177 9.99 -1.36 -3.24
N VAL A 178 9.30 -2.50 -3.36
CA VAL A 178 7.91 -2.56 -3.85
C VAL A 178 6.96 -1.87 -2.88
N PHE A 179 7.04 -2.15 -1.58
CA PHE A 179 6.16 -1.53 -0.60
C PHE A 179 6.46 -0.05 -0.39
N ALA A 180 7.74 0.38 -0.47
CA ALA A 180 8.08 1.81 -0.48
C ALA A 180 7.47 2.52 -1.70
N THR A 181 7.56 1.90 -2.88
CA THR A 181 6.94 2.45 -4.10
C THR A 181 5.42 2.61 -3.95
N LEU A 182 4.74 1.61 -3.40
CA LEU A 182 3.30 1.67 -3.15
C LEU A 182 2.94 2.74 -2.10
N ALA A 183 3.75 2.89 -1.06
CA ALA A 183 3.57 3.92 -0.04
C ALA A 183 3.65 5.33 -0.64
N GLU A 184 4.67 5.58 -1.46
CA GLU A 184 4.86 6.86 -2.13
C GLU A 184 3.76 7.13 -3.16
N ALA A 185 3.32 6.11 -3.90
CA ALA A 185 2.16 6.21 -4.79
C ALA A 185 0.90 6.66 -4.03
N PHE A 186 0.64 6.06 -2.87
CA PHE A 186 -0.53 6.36 -2.04
C PHE A 186 -0.46 7.72 -1.35
N LEU A 187 0.71 8.11 -0.85
CA LEU A 187 0.90 9.35 -0.10
C LEU A 187 0.94 10.56 -1.03
N ARG A 188 1.73 10.44 -2.11
CA ARG A 188 2.13 11.56 -2.94
C ARG A 188 1.35 11.71 -4.23
N PHE A 189 0.36 10.88 -4.54
CA PHE A 189 -0.48 11.06 -5.73
C PHE A 189 -1.96 10.97 -5.36
N GLY A 190 -2.76 11.88 -5.92
CA GLY A 190 -4.15 12.12 -5.52
C GLY A 190 -4.35 13.45 -4.77
N SER A 191 -5.60 13.90 -4.72
CA SER A 191 -5.95 15.17 -4.07
C SER A 191 -5.61 15.14 -2.57
N PRO A 192 -5.01 16.22 -2.01
CA PRO A 192 -4.68 16.30 -0.58
C PRO A 192 -5.86 16.11 0.37
N ASP A 193 -7.04 16.54 -0.06
CA ASP A 193 -8.29 16.45 0.69
C ASP A 193 -9.24 15.38 0.11
N GLY A 194 -8.77 14.63 -0.89
CA GLY A 194 -9.57 13.62 -1.59
C GLY A 194 -9.58 12.27 -0.89
N HIS A 195 -10.64 11.51 -1.13
CA HIS A 195 -10.70 10.10 -0.79
C HIS A 195 -9.79 9.36 -1.77
N LEU A 196 -8.87 8.53 -1.26
CA LEU A 196 -8.04 7.66 -2.10
C LEU A 196 -8.22 6.23 -1.65
N ALA A 197 -8.37 5.32 -2.61
CA ALA A 197 -8.37 3.89 -2.36
C ALA A 197 -7.34 3.17 -3.25
N ILE A 198 -6.73 2.12 -2.72
CA ILE A 198 -5.90 1.18 -3.47
C ILE A 198 -6.45 -0.22 -3.29
N ASP A 199 -6.61 -0.93 -4.40
CA ASP A 199 -6.73 -2.39 -4.42
C ASP A 199 -5.33 -2.97 -4.68
N LEU A 200 -4.86 -3.86 -3.81
CA LEU A 200 -3.50 -4.39 -3.83
C LEU A 200 -3.50 -5.91 -3.73
N THR A 201 -2.71 -6.55 -4.60
CA THR A 201 -2.35 -7.96 -4.45
C THR A 201 -0.84 -8.10 -4.56
N VAL A 202 -0.21 -8.75 -3.58
CA VAL A 202 1.24 -9.02 -3.53
C VAL A 202 1.45 -10.51 -3.38
N SER A 203 2.34 -11.10 -4.18
CA SER A 203 2.68 -12.51 -4.15
C SER A 203 4.18 -12.72 -3.96
N ALA A 204 4.50 -13.58 -2.99
CA ALA A 204 5.83 -14.11 -2.76
C ALA A 204 5.87 -15.61 -3.12
N ASN A 205 7.02 -16.08 -3.58
CA ASN A 205 7.32 -17.50 -3.81
C ASN A 205 6.30 -18.29 -4.66
N SER A 206 5.60 -17.63 -5.59
CA SER A 206 4.72 -18.33 -6.54
C SER A 206 5.50 -19.38 -7.34
N PRO A 207 4.99 -20.62 -7.48
CA PRO A 207 5.67 -21.71 -8.21
C PRO A 207 5.77 -21.45 -9.70
N SER A 208 4.95 -20.54 -10.24
CA SER A 208 4.99 -20.14 -11.65
C SER A 208 5.87 -18.91 -11.88
N LYS A 209 6.69 -18.51 -10.91
CA LYS A 209 7.64 -17.40 -11.11
C LYS A 209 8.58 -17.80 -12.25
N VAL A 210 8.47 -17.07 -13.35
CA VAL A 210 9.54 -17.02 -14.35
C VAL A 210 10.59 -16.10 -13.75
N ASP A 211 11.77 -16.63 -13.43
CA ASP A 211 12.91 -15.80 -13.04
C ASP A 211 13.11 -14.72 -14.10
N ALA A 212 13.21 -13.47 -13.64
CA ALA A 212 13.37 -12.32 -14.51
C ALA A 212 14.81 -12.25 -15.03
#